data_AF-A0ABD1G2L1-F1
#
_entry.id   AF-A0ABD1G2L1-F1
#
_cell.length_a   1.000
_cell.length_b   1.000
_cell.length_c   1.000
_cell.angle_alpha   90.00
_cell.angle_beta   90.00
_cell.angle_gamma   90.00
#
_symmetry.space_group_name_H-M   'P 1'
#
loop_
_entity.id
_entity.type
_entity.pdbx_description
1 polymer ?
#
loop_
_entity_poly.entity_id
_entity_poly.type
_entity_poly.pdbx_seq_one_letter_code
_entity_poly.pdbx_strand_id
1 'polypeptide(L)'
;MTSALPNSIVIVINTNRDTYVYRKDSNGSVWGGIDSPFSPLVKIQVERAKADNDHIHLRFTHNNKYWQKNMDTSSIVAISNKLEEDTGKPSCTLFKLKVESDVFYLTHAHTGMSVMFDNSNGVLYLQNYKIGSPLRFLDAETLVKLPKHVAFKAVYIDKYLKAEYYKDNKYLRFASSDPNELASGNEVSLMSDGHVLIKSDYYGLFWRQTSSWIATDTDDVTANNKDTLFWPFDKLMF
;
A
#
# COMPACT_ATOMS: atom_id res chain seq x y z
N MET A 1 -9.95 9.10 16.26
CA MET A 1 -9.37 10.04 15.28
C MET A 1 -9.82 9.56 13.91
N THR A 2 -10.62 10.33 13.21
CA THR A 2 -10.96 10.08 11.80
C THR A 2 -9.70 10.34 10.98
N SER A 3 -9.03 9.29 10.51
CA SER A 3 -7.88 9.41 9.60
C SER A 3 -8.39 10.03 8.30
N ALA A 4 -7.89 11.21 7.94
CA ALA A 4 -8.12 11.77 6.63
C ALA A 4 -7.36 10.92 5.59
N LEU A 5 -7.96 10.67 4.43
CA LEU A 5 -7.29 9.99 3.32
C LEU A 5 -6.09 10.84 2.85
N PRO A 6 -4.87 10.29 2.75
CA PRO A 6 -3.68 11.00 2.26
C PRO A 6 -3.84 11.52 0.84
N ASN A 7 -3.06 12.52 0.46
CA ASN A 7 -3.09 13.09 -0.89
C ASN A 7 -2.48 12.15 -1.95
N SER A 8 -1.63 11.21 -1.53
CA SER A 8 -0.92 10.27 -2.40
C SER A 8 -1.11 8.88 -1.82
N ILE A 9 -1.79 7.98 -2.55
CA ILE A 9 -2.15 6.66 -2.05
C ILE A 9 -1.88 5.56 -3.06
N VAL A 10 -1.83 4.33 -2.55
CA VAL A 10 -2.01 3.11 -3.32
C VAL A 10 -3.26 2.42 -2.78
N ILE A 11 -4.21 2.06 -3.65
CA ILE A 11 -5.42 1.34 -3.23
C ILE A 11 -5.14 -0.17 -3.26
N VAL A 12 -5.46 -0.83 -2.15
CA VAL A 12 -5.26 -2.27 -1.94
C VAL A 12 -6.60 -3.00 -2.08
N ILE A 13 -6.59 -4.04 -2.89
CA ILE A 13 -7.68 -4.99 -3.04
C ILE A 13 -7.22 -6.30 -2.39
N ASN A 14 -7.86 -6.63 -1.26
CA ASN A 14 -7.61 -7.88 -0.56
C ASN A 14 -8.49 -8.98 -1.16
N THR A 15 -7.86 -9.93 -1.84
CA THR A 15 -8.50 -11.17 -2.30
C THR A 15 -7.79 -12.35 -1.61
N ASN A 16 -7.42 -13.41 -2.35
CA ASN A 16 -6.54 -14.46 -1.83
C ASN A 16 -5.12 -13.94 -1.54
N ARG A 17 -4.73 -12.85 -2.22
CA ARG A 17 -3.50 -12.08 -1.99
C ARG A 17 -3.80 -10.59 -2.15
N ASP A 18 -2.94 -9.75 -1.62
CA ASP A 18 -3.04 -8.31 -1.83
C ASP A 18 -2.64 -7.98 -3.27
N THR A 19 -3.51 -7.22 -3.94
CA THR A 19 -3.25 -6.65 -5.26
C THR A 19 -3.58 -5.16 -5.25
N TYR A 20 -3.00 -4.42 -6.18
CA TYR A 20 -3.10 -2.97 -6.19
C TYR A 20 -3.85 -2.48 -7.42
N VAL A 21 -4.60 -1.40 -7.22
CA VAL A 21 -5.40 -0.80 -8.28
C VAL A 21 -4.51 -0.08 -9.29
N TYR A 22 -4.76 -0.34 -10.57
CA TYR A 22 -4.04 0.24 -11.70
C TYR A 22 -5.00 0.57 -12.85
N ARG A 23 -4.51 1.35 -13.81
CA ARG A 23 -5.19 1.58 -15.09
C ARG A 23 -4.76 0.53 -16.11
N LYS A 24 -5.73 -0.17 -16.70
CA LYS A 24 -5.48 -1.07 -17.83
C LYS A 24 -5.34 -0.26 -19.12
N ASP A 25 -4.21 -0.40 -19.81
CA ASP A 25 -3.91 0.44 -20.97
C ASP A 25 -4.82 0.23 -22.18
N SER A 26 -5.33 -0.98 -22.37
CA SER A 26 -6.14 -1.34 -23.54
C SER A 26 -7.44 -0.54 -23.66
N ASN A 27 -8.03 -0.13 -22.54
CA ASN A 27 -9.33 0.55 -22.51
C ASN A 27 -9.46 1.63 -21.43
N GLY A 28 -8.39 1.88 -20.65
CA GLY A 28 -8.38 2.84 -19.56
C GLY A 28 -9.19 2.41 -18.33
N SER A 29 -9.74 1.19 -18.28
CA SER A 29 -10.50 0.72 -17.12
C SER A 29 -9.62 0.61 -15.87
N VAL A 30 -10.24 0.83 -14.72
CA VAL A 30 -9.58 0.75 -13.41
C VAL A 30 -9.74 -0.67 -12.85
N TRP A 31 -8.63 -1.33 -12.58
CA TRP A 31 -8.56 -2.76 -12.24
C TRP A 31 -7.74 -2.97 -10.97
N GLY A 32 -8.05 -4.00 -10.19
CA GLY A 32 -7.15 -4.58 -9.20
C GLY A 32 -6.36 -5.73 -9.82
N GLY A 33 -5.05 -5.77 -9.63
CA GLY A 33 -4.27 -6.91 -10.13
C GLY A 33 -2.76 -6.70 -10.31
N ILE A 34 -2.22 -5.51 -10.01
CA ILE A 34 -0.77 -5.36 -9.90
C ILE A 34 -0.31 -5.97 -8.59
N ASP A 35 0.76 -6.75 -8.64
CA ASP A 35 1.23 -7.49 -7.47
C ASP A 35 2.16 -6.68 -6.56
N SER A 36 2.51 -5.44 -6.92
CA SER A 36 3.43 -4.60 -6.11
C SER A 36 2.98 -3.16 -5.85
N PRO A 37 3.02 -2.69 -4.58
CA PRO A 37 2.63 -1.32 -4.25
C PRO A 37 3.67 -0.30 -4.72
N PHE A 38 4.88 -0.74 -5.03
CA PHE A 38 5.98 0.08 -5.53
C PHE A 38 5.90 0.35 -7.04
N SER A 39 4.96 -0.28 -7.75
CA SER A 39 4.77 -0.04 -9.17
C SER A 39 4.41 1.42 -9.43
N PRO A 40 5.01 2.10 -10.42
CA PRO A 40 4.59 3.46 -10.78
C PRO A 40 3.14 3.50 -11.31
N LEU A 41 2.59 2.35 -11.72
CA LEU A 41 1.25 2.25 -12.29
C LEU A 41 0.12 2.32 -11.26
N VAL A 42 0.44 2.13 -9.97
CA VAL A 42 -0.58 2.01 -8.90
C VAL A 42 -0.70 3.25 -8.03
N LYS A 43 0.20 4.22 -8.21
CA LYS A 43 0.20 5.48 -7.46
C LYS A 43 -0.96 6.37 -7.92
N ILE A 44 -1.78 6.78 -6.95
CA ILE A 44 -2.99 7.57 -7.18
C ILE A 44 -2.87 8.87 -6.38
N GLN A 45 -3.06 9.98 -7.07
CA GLN A 45 -3.28 11.27 -6.43
C GLN A 45 -4.75 11.38 -6.03
N VAL A 46 -4.97 11.75 -4.77
CA VAL A 46 -6.24 12.23 -4.23
C VAL A 46 -6.20 13.76 -4.24
N GLU A 47 -7.17 14.37 -4.89
CA GLU A 47 -7.34 15.83 -4.92
C GLU A 47 -8.72 16.17 -4.37
N ARG A 48 -8.80 17.05 -3.35
CA ARG A 48 -10.09 17.49 -2.78
C ARG A 48 -10.82 18.36 -3.80
N ALA A 49 -12.15 18.23 -3.85
CA ALA A 49 -12.97 19.11 -4.67
C ALA A 49 -12.85 20.56 -4.21
N LYS A 50 -13.08 21.52 -5.11
CA LYS A 50 -13.07 22.95 -4.73
C LYS A 50 -14.29 23.36 -3.94
N ALA A 51 -15.43 22.72 -4.24
CA ALA A 51 -16.72 23.08 -3.66
C ALA A 51 -16.89 22.59 -2.23
N ASP A 52 -16.29 21.45 -1.86
CA ASP A 52 -16.43 20.84 -0.54
C ASP A 52 -15.30 19.85 -0.21
N ASN A 53 -15.25 19.40 1.05
CA ASN A 53 -14.22 18.48 1.55
C ASN A 53 -14.60 16.99 1.45
N ASP A 54 -15.87 16.70 1.14
CA ASP A 54 -16.43 15.35 1.12
C ASP A 54 -16.23 14.68 -0.25
N HIS A 55 -16.05 15.46 -1.31
CA HIS A 55 -15.77 14.95 -2.64
C HIS A 55 -14.28 15.05 -2.98
N ILE A 56 -13.84 14.07 -3.74
CA ILE A 56 -12.47 13.94 -4.22
C ILE A 56 -12.45 13.61 -5.70
N HIS A 57 -11.34 13.97 -6.34
CA HIS A 57 -10.90 13.45 -7.61
C HIS A 57 -9.80 12.43 -7.37
N LEU A 58 -9.77 11.39 -8.19
CA LEU A 58 -8.73 10.38 -8.21
C LEU A 58 -8.07 10.39 -9.57
N ARG A 59 -6.75 10.43 -9.63
CA ARG A 59 -5.99 10.24 -10.89
C ARG A 59 -4.76 9.39 -10.67
N PHE A 60 -4.40 8.62 -11.69
CA PHE A 60 -3.10 7.96 -11.67
C PHE A 60 -1.98 8.96 -11.94
N THR A 61 -0.90 8.89 -11.17
CA THR A 61 0.21 9.85 -11.27
C THR A 61 1.05 9.63 -12.53
N HIS A 62 1.15 8.40 -13.03
CA HIS A 62 1.99 8.08 -14.20
C HIS A 62 1.48 8.68 -15.52
N ASN A 63 0.19 9.00 -15.65
CA ASN A 63 -0.40 9.53 -16.88
C ASN A 63 -1.35 10.72 -16.66
N ASN A 64 -1.54 11.13 -15.40
CA ASN A 64 -2.42 12.21 -14.98
C ASN A 64 -3.87 12.08 -15.47
N LYS A 65 -4.37 10.83 -15.62
CA LYS A 65 -5.75 10.59 -16.05
C LYS A 65 -6.67 10.43 -14.85
N TYR A 66 -7.72 11.25 -14.82
CA TYR A 66 -8.74 11.25 -13.80
C TYR A 66 -9.75 10.14 -14.02
N TRP A 67 -10.22 9.59 -12.90
CA TRP A 67 -11.25 8.57 -12.83
C TRP A 67 -12.61 9.18 -13.13
N GLN A 68 -13.42 8.47 -13.90
CA GLN A 68 -14.80 8.80 -14.22
C GLN A 68 -15.58 7.52 -14.55
N LYS A 69 -16.90 7.61 -14.66
CA LYS A 69 -17.71 6.54 -15.23
C LYS A 69 -17.41 6.38 -16.73
N ASN A 70 -17.37 5.14 -17.22
CA ASN A 70 -17.41 4.87 -18.66
C ASN A 70 -18.77 5.32 -19.25
N MET A 71 -18.79 5.88 -20.46
CA MET A 71 -20.04 6.37 -21.06
C MET A 71 -21.03 5.22 -21.34
N ASP A 72 -20.53 4.10 -21.84
CA ASP A 72 -21.35 3.00 -22.36
C ASP A 72 -21.54 1.87 -21.33
N THR A 73 -20.67 1.78 -20.33
CA THR A 73 -20.71 0.72 -19.32
C THR A 73 -20.79 1.26 -17.89
N SER A 74 -20.95 0.37 -16.91
CA SER A 74 -20.85 0.70 -15.49
C SER A 74 -19.41 0.80 -15.00
N SER A 75 -18.42 0.44 -15.82
CA SER A 75 -17.01 0.40 -15.41
C SER A 75 -16.47 1.79 -15.07
N ILE A 76 -15.52 1.84 -14.14
CA ILE A 76 -14.73 3.04 -13.88
C ILE A 76 -13.55 3.05 -14.85
N VAL A 77 -13.28 4.21 -15.46
CA VAL A 77 -12.18 4.43 -16.37
C VAL A 77 -11.36 5.64 -15.93
N ALA A 78 -10.04 5.57 -16.10
CA ALA A 78 -9.12 6.68 -15.91
C ALA A 78 -8.66 7.19 -17.28
N ILE A 79 -9.45 8.07 -17.89
CA ILE A 79 -9.20 8.61 -19.25
C ILE A 79 -9.28 10.13 -19.34
N SER A 80 -9.89 10.80 -18.35
CA SER A 80 -10.07 12.24 -18.42
C SER A 80 -8.75 12.98 -18.20
N ASN A 81 -8.49 14.01 -19.01
CA ASN A 81 -7.35 14.91 -18.84
C ASN A 81 -7.62 16.06 -17.88
N LYS A 82 -8.88 16.26 -17.49
CA LYS A 82 -9.31 17.42 -16.71
C LYS A 82 -10.28 16.98 -15.62
N LEU A 83 -10.20 17.67 -14.50
CA LEU A 83 -11.22 17.64 -13.47
C LEU A 83 -12.53 18.22 -14.01
N GLU A 84 -13.65 17.58 -13.65
CA GLU A 84 -15.01 18.01 -13.97
C GLU A 84 -15.86 17.85 -12.72
N GLU A 85 -16.24 18.99 -12.12
CA GLU A 85 -17.00 19.04 -10.87
C GLU A 85 -18.51 19.22 -11.09
N ASP A 86 -18.95 19.46 -12.32
CA ASP A 86 -20.37 19.53 -12.65
C ASP A 86 -21.00 18.13 -12.58
N THR A 87 -21.73 17.85 -11.51
CA THR A 87 -22.43 16.58 -11.30
C THR A 87 -23.58 16.35 -12.28
N GLY A 88 -23.96 17.34 -13.08
CA GLY A 88 -24.90 17.17 -14.20
C GLY A 88 -24.28 16.53 -15.43
N LYS A 89 -22.94 16.49 -15.53
CA LYS A 89 -22.25 15.95 -16.71
C LYS A 89 -21.85 14.49 -16.54
N PRO A 90 -22.03 13.66 -17.59
CA PRO A 90 -21.54 12.28 -17.60
C PRO A 90 -20.02 12.14 -17.41
N SER A 91 -19.25 13.19 -17.75
CA SER A 91 -17.80 13.25 -17.58
C SER A 91 -17.34 13.68 -16.18
N CYS A 92 -18.26 13.82 -15.22
CA CYS A 92 -17.95 14.14 -13.83
C CYS A 92 -16.86 13.20 -13.27
N THR A 93 -15.85 13.80 -12.62
CA THR A 93 -14.72 13.06 -12.01
C THR A 93 -14.80 12.98 -10.49
N LEU A 94 -15.86 13.55 -9.90
CA LEU A 94 -16.07 13.58 -8.46
C LEU A 94 -16.57 12.24 -7.92
N PHE A 95 -15.96 11.84 -6.80
CA PHE A 95 -16.43 10.76 -5.94
C PHE A 95 -16.61 11.30 -4.53
N LYS A 96 -17.76 11.04 -3.93
CA LYS A 96 -17.98 11.26 -2.51
C LYS A 96 -17.19 10.23 -1.72
N LEU A 97 -16.37 10.70 -0.80
CA LEU A 97 -15.52 9.90 0.07
C LEU A 97 -16.19 9.67 1.41
N LYS A 98 -16.15 8.43 1.89
CA LYS A 98 -16.46 8.08 3.29
C LYS A 98 -15.33 7.23 3.85
N VAL A 99 -14.66 7.69 4.90
CA VAL A 99 -13.56 6.94 5.56
C VAL A 99 -14.07 6.33 6.86
N GLU A 100 -13.81 5.05 7.06
CA GLU A 100 -14.13 4.29 8.28
C GLU A 100 -12.90 3.48 8.71
N SER A 101 -12.26 3.90 9.81
CA SER A 101 -11.04 3.25 10.33
C SER A 101 -9.90 3.17 9.30
N ASP A 102 -9.66 2.00 8.72
CA ASP A 102 -8.60 1.67 7.75
C ASP A 102 -9.12 1.44 6.32
N VAL A 103 -10.43 1.61 6.11
CA VAL A 103 -11.07 1.50 4.81
C VAL A 103 -11.77 2.79 4.40
N PHE A 104 -12.01 2.93 3.11
CA PHE A 104 -12.86 3.98 2.57
C PHE A 104 -13.81 3.45 1.51
N TYR A 105 -14.87 4.21 1.29
CA TYR A 105 -15.90 3.96 0.29
C TYR A 105 -16.00 5.15 -0.64
N LEU A 106 -16.36 4.87 -1.89
CA LEU A 106 -16.55 5.87 -2.93
C LEU A 106 -17.97 5.76 -3.50
N THR A 107 -18.61 6.91 -3.68
CA THR A 107 -19.87 7.04 -4.42
C THR A 107 -19.65 8.03 -5.55
N HIS A 108 -19.92 7.65 -6.80
CA HIS A 108 -19.75 8.53 -7.95
C HIS A 108 -20.78 9.66 -7.93
N ALA A 109 -20.32 10.92 -7.93
CA ALA A 109 -21.17 12.08 -7.62
C ALA A 109 -22.29 12.31 -8.65
N HIS A 110 -22.00 12.14 -9.94
CA HIS A 110 -23.00 12.32 -11.00
C HIS A 110 -24.13 11.29 -10.94
N THR A 111 -23.83 10.03 -10.63
CA THR A 111 -24.83 8.95 -10.68
C THR A 111 -25.38 8.54 -9.33
N GLY A 112 -24.76 8.97 -8.22
CA GLY A 112 -25.08 8.50 -6.87
C GLY A 112 -24.81 7.01 -6.63
N MET A 113 -24.14 6.33 -7.57
CA MET A 113 -23.87 4.90 -7.49
C MET A 113 -22.58 4.61 -6.73
N SER A 114 -22.58 3.52 -5.98
CA SER A 114 -21.42 3.10 -5.19
C SER A 114 -20.39 2.39 -6.07
N VAL A 115 -19.11 2.60 -5.75
CA VAL A 115 -18.00 1.88 -6.38
C VAL A 115 -17.95 0.46 -5.81
N MET A 116 -17.91 -0.52 -6.71
CA MET A 116 -17.83 -1.95 -6.43
C MET A 116 -16.58 -2.53 -7.08
N PHE A 117 -16.07 -3.61 -6.49
CA PHE A 117 -15.01 -4.44 -7.07
C PHE A 117 -15.56 -5.81 -7.45
N ASP A 118 -15.38 -6.20 -8.71
CA ASP A 118 -15.73 -7.53 -9.20
C ASP A 118 -14.55 -8.48 -9.04
N ASN A 119 -14.61 -9.39 -8.06
CA ASN A 119 -13.55 -10.38 -7.82
C ASN A 119 -13.32 -11.35 -9.00
N SER A 120 -14.32 -11.57 -9.85
CA SER A 120 -14.20 -12.50 -10.98
C SER A 120 -13.43 -11.86 -12.15
N ASN A 121 -13.67 -10.57 -12.38
CA ASN A 121 -13.11 -9.85 -13.52
C ASN A 121 -11.99 -8.87 -13.14
N GLY A 122 -11.75 -8.64 -11.85
CA GLY A 122 -10.72 -7.72 -11.35
C GLY A 122 -11.00 -6.24 -11.64
N VAL A 123 -12.24 -5.87 -11.97
CA VAL A 123 -12.59 -4.52 -12.43
C VAL A 123 -13.35 -3.72 -11.38
N LEU A 124 -13.08 -2.42 -11.30
CA LEU A 124 -13.89 -1.49 -10.52
C LEU A 124 -15.03 -0.95 -11.39
N TYR A 125 -16.24 -0.96 -10.84
CA TYR A 125 -17.46 -0.56 -11.54
C TYR A 125 -18.46 0.11 -10.60
N LEU A 126 -19.50 0.72 -11.16
CA LEU A 126 -20.57 1.38 -10.41
C LEU A 126 -21.80 0.49 -10.32
N GLN A 127 -22.42 0.45 -9.14
CA GLN A 127 -23.68 -0.25 -8.94
C GLN A 127 -24.59 0.50 -7.98
N ASN A 128 -25.91 0.33 -8.15
CA ASN A 128 -26.92 0.92 -7.29
C ASN A 128 -27.07 0.14 -5.97
N TYR A 129 -26.06 0.22 -5.11
CA TYR A 129 -26.07 -0.31 -3.75
C TYR A 129 -25.87 0.81 -2.72
N LYS A 130 -26.41 0.60 -1.51
CA LYS A 130 -26.29 1.55 -0.40
C LYS A 130 -24.84 1.75 0.08
N ILE A 131 -24.02 0.71 0.01
CA ILE A 131 -22.62 0.72 0.46
C ILE A 131 -21.78 0.06 -0.63
N GLY A 132 -20.68 0.69 -1.01
CA GLY A 132 -19.73 0.18 -1.99
C GLY A 132 -18.83 -0.92 -1.43
N SER A 133 -17.94 -1.44 -2.27
CA SER A 133 -16.85 -2.30 -1.80
C SER A 133 -15.92 -1.50 -0.87
N PRO A 134 -15.53 -2.06 0.29
CA PRO A 134 -14.54 -1.43 1.16
C PRO A 134 -13.18 -1.44 0.45
N LEU A 135 -12.52 -0.28 0.38
CA LEU A 135 -11.20 -0.12 -0.21
C LEU A 135 -10.18 0.18 0.88
N ARG A 136 -9.09 -0.57 0.93
CA ARG A 136 -7.93 -0.26 1.80
C ARG A 136 -6.95 0.62 1.03
N PHE A 137 -6.10 1.34 1.76
CA PHE A 137 -5.07 2.16 1.16
C PHE A 137 -3.75 2.09 1.93
N LEU A 138 -2.68 2.38 1.20
CA LEU A 138 -1.35 2.66 1.74
C LEU A 138 -1.04 4.14 1.44
N ASP A 139 -0.42 4.84 2.37
CA ASP A 139 0.14 6.17 2.09
C ASP A 139 1.38 6.01 1.21
N ALA A 140 1.29 6.48 -0.04
CA ALA A 140 2.33 6.26 -1.04
C ALA A 140 3.62 7.03 -0.74
N GLU A 141 3.57 8.09 0.07
CA GLU A 141 4.75 8.85 0.50
C GLU A 141 5.51 8.13 1.62
N THR A 142 4.84 7.24 2.36
CA THR A 142 5.46 6.44 3.42
C THR A 142 6.09 5.13 2.94
N LEU A 143 5.92 4.78 1.65
CA LEU A 143 6.44 3.55 1.08
C LEU A 143 7.97 3.61 0.95
N VAL A 144 8.66 2.73 1.69
CA VAL A 144 10.13 2.66 1.69
C VAL A 144 10.60 1.40 1.01
N LYS A 145 11.48 1.56 0.02
CA LYS A 145 12.28 0.45 -0.52
C LYS A 145 13.63 0.41 0.18
N LEU A 146 13.80 -0.54 1.09
CA LEU A 146 15.08 -0.75 1.77
C LEU A 146 16.14 -1.23 0.77
N PRO A 147 17.42 -0.79 0.91
CA PRO A 147 18.54 -1.38 0.20
C PRO A 147 18.66 -2.88 0.46
N LYS A 148 19.33 -3.60 -0.45
CA LYS A 148 19.50 -5.05 -0.33
C LYS A 148 20.28 -5.44 0.93
N HIS A 149 21.33 -4.70 1.29
CA HIS A 149 22.10 -4.92 2.51
C HIS A 149 22.01 -3.69 3.41
N VAL A 150 21.66 -3.91 4.68
CA VAL A 150 21.41 -2.85 5.65
C VAL A 150 21.92 -3.22 7.05
N ALA A 151 22.28 -2.20 7.81
CA ALA A 151 22.41 -2.26 9.27
C ALA A 151 21.38 -1.32 9.89
N PHE A 152 20.67 -1.77 10.91
CA PHE A 152 19.63 -0.97 11.58
C PHE A 152 20.21 -0.27 12.80
N LYS A 153 20.05 1.06 12.91
CA LYS A 153 20.51 1.85 14.06
C LYS A 153 19.32 2.34 14.88
N ALA A 154 19.33 2.08 16.19
CA ALA A 154 18.36 2.69 17.08
C ALA A 154 18.74 4.15 17.34
N VAL A 155 17.87 5.08 16.97
CA VAL A 155 18.10 6.53 17.12
C VAL A 155 18.43 6.91 18.57
N TYR A 156 17.64 6.43 19.54
CA TYR A 156 17.79 6.83 20.94
C TYR A 156 18.91 6.11 21.69
N ILE A 157 19.28 4.90 21.27
CA ILE A 157 20.33 4.10 21.93
C ILE A 157 21.70 4.35 21.28
N ASP A 158 21.72 4.92 20.07
CA ASP A 158 22.93 5.16 19.27
C ASP A 158 23.75 3.87 19.02
N LYS A 159 23.06 2.73 18.91
CA LYS A 159 23.66 1.42 18.65
C LYS A 159 23.03 0.77 17.43
N TYR A 160 23.83 -0.02 16.72
CA TYR A 160 23.41 -0.89 15.66
C TYR A 160 22.86 -2.20 16.23
N LEU A 161 21.79 -2.67 15.60
CA LEU A 161 21.18 -3.97 15.85
C LEU A 161 22.15 -5.04 15.35
N LYS A 162 22.54 -5.95 16.23
CA LYS A 162 23.41 -7.07 15.93
C LYS A 162 22.80 -8.40 16.34
N ALA A 163 23.18 -9.45 15.62
CA ALA A 163 23.01 -10.84 16.01
C ALA A 163 23.69 -11.09 17.37
N GLU A 164 22.96 -11.69 18.29
CA GLU A 164 23.45 -12.08 19.61
C GLU A 164 22.83 -13.41 20.05
N TYR A 165 23.67 -14.26 20.64
CA TYR A 165 23.24 -15.52 21.23
C TYR A 165 22.90 -15.32 22.70
N TYR A 166 21.65 -15.61 23.08
CA TYR A 166 21.20 -15.47 24.47
C TYR A 166 20.27 -16.60 24.87
N LYS A 167 20.58 -17.28 25.98
CA LYS A 167 19.83 -18.43 26.51
C LYS A 167 19.46 -19.45 25.43
N ASP A 168 20.47 -19.93 24.72
CA ASP A 168 20.37 -20.94 23.64
C ASP A 168 19.61 -20.52 22.38
N ASN A 169 19.24 -19.24 22.26
CA ASN A 169 18.46 -18.72 21.16
C ASN A 169 19.23 -17.64 20.38
N LYS A 170 18.94 -17.56 19.08
CA LYS A 170 19.52 -16.60 18.15
C LYS A 170 18.61 -15.37 18.06
N TYR A 171 19.02 -14.26 18.66
CA TYR A 171 18.24 -13.03 18.72
C TYR A 171 19.00 -11.84 18.15
N LEU A 172 18.36 -10.68 18.21
CA LEU A 172 18.88 -9.39 17.78
C LEU A 172 18.89 -8.41 18.96
N ARG A 173 19.96 -7.63 19.11
CA ARG A 173 20.09 -6.60 20.15
C ARG A 173 20.79 -5.36 19.63
N PHE A 174 20.32 -4.18 20.05
CA PHE A 174 21.01 -2.91 19.83
C PHE A 174 22.22 -2.80 20.77
N ALA A 175 23.40 -3.21 20.30
CA ALA A 175 24.61 -3.26 21.13
C ALA A 175 25.90 -2.92 20.37
N SER A 176 25.92 -2.96 19.03
CA SER A 176 27.11 -2.61 18.26
C SER A 176 27.26 -1.09 18.14
N SER A 177 28.50 -0.59 18.17
CA SER A 177 28.84 0.78 17.75
C SER A 177 29.40 0.87 16.33
N ASP A 178 29.60 -0.26 15.66
CA ASP A 178 30.18 -0.35 14.32
C ASP A 178 29.10 -0.80 13.30
N PRO A 179 28.74 0.05 12.31
CA PRO A 179 27.82 -0.34 11.25
C PRO A 179 28.32 -1.49 10.38
N ASN A 180 29.64 -1.72 10.33
CA ASN A 180 30.27 -2.73 9.47
C ASN A 180 30.57 -4.03 10.23
N GLU A 181 30.18 -4.14 11.50
CA GLU A 181 30.31 -5.40 12.22
C GLU A 181 29.46 -6.47 11.50
N LEU A 182 30.07 -7.62 11.18
CA LEU A 182 29.39 -8.73 10.48
C LEU A 182 28.06 -9.12 11.15
N ALA A 183 28.01 -9.12 12.48
CA ALA A 183 26.81 -9.40 13.26
C ALA A 183 25.67 -8.38 13.04
N SER A 184 25.98 -7.17 12.58
CA SER A 184 24.99 -6.11 12.32
C SER A 184 24.45 -6.09 10.89
N GLY A 185 25.03 -6.89 9.99
CA GLY A 185 24.62 -7.01 8.59
C GLY A 185 23.32 -7.80 8.43
N ASN A 186 22.44 -7.30 7.56
CA ASN A 186 21.21 -7.98 7.17
C ASN A 186 20.95 -7.83 5.67
N GLU A 187 20.47 -8.91 5.05
CA GLU A 187 19.98 -8.93 3.68
C GLU A 187 18.44 -8.76 3.67
N VAL A 188 17.95 -7.85 2.84
CA VAL A 188 16.52 -7.55 2.68
C VAL A 188 16.03 -8.03 1.33
N SER A 189 14.96 -8.82 1.34
CA SER A 189 14.24 -9.30 0.16
C SER A 189 12.85 -8.69 0.12
N LEU A 190 12.59 -7.85 -0.89
CA LEU A 190 11.28 -7.24 -1.12
C LEU A 190 10.32 -8.27 -1.74
N MET A 191 9.18 -8.46 -1.10
CA MET A 191 8.08 -9.30 -1.58
C MET A 191 7.22 -8.52 -2.58
N SER A 192 6.44 -9.25 -3.39
CA SER A 192 5.54 -8.62 -4.35
C SER A 192 4.58 -7.68 -3.61
N ASP A 193 3.90 -8.18 -2.58
CA ASP A 193 2.92 -7.45 -1.77
C ASP A 193 3.50 -6.32 -0.90
N GLY A 194 4.78 -5.98 -1.06
CA GLY A 194 5.44 -4.88 -0.37
C GLY A 194 5.99 -5.19 1.01
N HIS A 195 5.70 -6.37 1.59
CA HIS A 195 6.41 -6.84 2.76
C HIS A 195 7.89 -7.10 2.43
N VAL A 196 8.71 -7.23 3.46
CA VAL A 196 10.10 -7.63 3.34
C VAL A 196 10.40 -8.84 4.21
N LEU A 197 11.22 -9.74 3.68
CA LEU A 197 11.96 -10.73 4.46
C LEU A 197 13.31 -10.14 4.81
N ILE A 198 13.74 -10.29 6.06
CA ILE A 198 15.03 -9.80 6.54
C ILE A 198 15.85 -10.99 7.03
N LYS A 199 17.05 -11.18 6.49
CA LYS A 199 17.94 -12.28 6.82
C LYS A 199 19.17 -11.74 7.52
N SER A 200 19.55 -12.34 8.64
CA SER A 200 20.81 -12.01 9.31
C SER A 200 21.98 -12.54 8.47
N ASP A 201 22.93 -11.67 8.13
CA ASP A 201 24.15 -12.06 7.39
C ASP A 201 25.01 -13.02 8.24
N TYR A 202 24.97 -12.84 9.57
CA TYR A 202 25.75 -13.63 10.52
C TYR A 202 25.20 -15.04 10.72
N TYR A 203 23.88 -15.19 10.93
CA TYR A 203 23.28 -16.50 11.16
C TYR A 203 22.85 -17.21 9.88
N GLY A 204 22.68 -16.48 8.77
CA GLY A 204 22.13 -17.01 7.53
C GLY A 204 20.64 -17.39 7.64
N LEU A 205 19.91 -16.82 8.60
CA LEU A 205 18.51 -17.15 8.91
C LEU A 205 17.64 -15.89 8.93
N PHE A 206 16.37 -16.04 8.59
CA PHE A 206 15.39 -14.96 8.55
C PHE A 206 14.91 -14.55 9.94
N TRP A 207 14.60 -13.27 10.04
CA TRP A 207 13.92 -12.67 11.16
C TRP A 207 12.51 -13.25 11.25
N ARG A 208 12.10 -13.60 12.46
CA ARG A 208 10.78 -14.11 12.76
C ARG A 208 10.29 -13.50 14.06
N GLN A 209 9.09 -12.93 14.02
CA GLN A 209 8.40 -12.54 15.22
C GLN A 209 8.03 -13.78 16.03
N THR A 210 8.40 -13.78 17.30
CA THR A 210 7.98 -14.76 18.30
C THR A 210 7.10 -14.04 19.32
N SER A 211 6.54 -14.77 20.29
CA SER A 211 5.64 -14.19 21.31
C SER A 211 6.20 -12.97 22.04
N SER A 212 7.52 -12.78 22.11
CA SER A 212 8.12 -11.61 22.79
C SER A 212 9.42 -11.08 22.17
N TRP A 213 9.94 -11.70 21.11
CA TRP A 213 11.25 -11.36 20.52
C TRP A 213 11.23 -11.46 19.00
N ILE A 214 12.18 -10.81 18.34
CA ILE A 214 12.55 -11.14 16.96
C ILE A 214 13.71 -12.14 17.03
N ALA A 215 13.43 -13.37 16.62
CA ALA A 215 14.43 -14.43 16.52
C ALA A 215 14.97 -14.51 15.08
N THR A 216 16.17 -15.06 14.93
CA THR A 216 16.79 -15.35 13.63
C THR A 216 17.01 -16.85 13.51
N ASP A 217 15.93 -17.59 13.31
CA ASP A 217 15.87 -19.04 13.54
C ASP A 217 15.19 -19.85 12.43
N THR A 218 14.78 -19.20 11.33
CA THR A 218 14.07 -19.86 10.23
C THR A 218 14.77 -19.65 8.88
N ASP A 219 14.69 -20.66 8.02
CA ASP A 219 15.15 -20.67 6.64
C ASP A 219 13.98 -20.55 5.64
N ASP A 220 12.78 -20.23 6.12
CA ASP A 220 11.59 -20.09 5.28
C ASP A 220 11.68 -18.86 4.37
N VAL A 221 11.93 -19.14 3.09
CA VAL A 221 11.96 -18.15 2.00
C VAL A 221 10.58 -17.90 1.37
N THR A 222 9.56 -18.66 1.76
CA THR A 222 8.30 -18.78 1.00
C THR A 222 7.26 -17.72 1.34
N ALA A 223 7.51 -16.87 2.34
CA ALA A 223 6.56 -15.87 2.84
C ALA A 223 5.21 -16.45 3.30
N ASN A 224 5.11 -17.77 3.49
CA ASN A 224 3.90 -18.43 3.99
C ASN A 224 3.73 -18.22 5.49
N ASN A 225 4.85 -18.11 6.22
CA ASN A 225 4.83 -17.72 7.62
C ASN A 225 4.68 -16.20 7.76
N LYS A 226 3.51 -15.74 8.20
CA LYS A 226 3.25 -14.31 8.41
C LYS A 226 4.18 -13.68 9.45
N ASP A 227 4.74 -14.48 10.37
CA ASP A 227 5.64 -13.99 11.41
C ASP A 227 7.03 -13.59 10.85
N THR A 228 7.36 -13.93 9.59
CA THR A 228 8.61 -13.51 8.94
C THR A 228 8.43 -12.27 8.07
N LEU A 229 7.20 -11.77 7.89
CA LEU A 229 6.87 -10.65 7.02
C LEU A 229 6.86 -9.34 7.79
N PHE A 230 7.70 -8.40 7.36
CA PHE A 230 7.79 -7.07 7.95
C PHE A 230 7.33 -6.01 6.94
N TRP A 231 6.65 -4.97 7.41
CA TRP A 231 6.26 -3.84 6.57
C TRP A 231 7.19 -2.64 6.84
N PRO A 232 8.04 -2.23 5.89
CA PRO A 232 8.81 -1.00 6.04
C PRO A 232 7.90 0.20 5.79
N PHE A 233 7.83 1.13 6.74
CA PHE A 233 7.17 2.41 6.55
C PHE A 233 8.09 3.53 7.03
N ASP A 234 8.11 4.64 6.31
CA ASP A 234 8.73 5.86 6.80
C ASP A 234 7.81 6.51 7.85
N LYS A 235 8.37 6.88 8.99
CA LYS A 235 7.66 7.68 9.99
C LYS A 235 8.39 8.99 10.19
N LEU A 236 8.20 9.91 9.25
CA LEU A 236 8.45 11.35 9.47
C LEU A 236 7.35 11.95 10.35
N MET A 237 7.23 11.48 11.60
CA MET A 237 6.51 12.21 12.65
C MET A 237 7.13 11.84 14.00
N PHE A 238 8.12 12.62 14.45
CA PHE A 238 8.12 13.36 15.71
C PHE A 238 9.21 14.45 15.64
#